data_AF-A0AAV7GGN7-F1
#
_entry.id   AF-A0AAV7GGN7-F1
#
_cell.length_a   1.000
_cell.length_b   1.000
_cell.length_c   1.000
_cell.angle_alpha   90.00
_cell.angle_beta   90.00
_cell.angle_gamma   90.00
#
_symmetry.space_group_name_H-M   'P 1'
#
loop_
_entity.id
_entity.type
_entity.pdbx_description
1 polymer ?
#
loop_
_entity_poly.entity_id
_entity_poly.type
_entity_poly.pdbx_seq_one_letter_code
_entity_poly.pdbx_strand_id
1 'polypeptide(L)'
;MQIIVLSIDGGGVRGTIPGTILAFLESKLQELDGENVGIVDYFDVIEGTSSGGLITTMLTTPNNSNRPLYSAKDINNFYQQNSLNS
;
A
#
# COMPACT_ATOMS: atom_id res chain seq x y z
N MET A 1 -13.09 -7.85 20.25
CA MET A 1 -12.44 -7.91 18.93
C MET A 1 -12.27 -6.47 18.47
N GLN A 2 -11.04 -6.07 18.18
CA GLN A 2 -10.76 -4.73 17.64
C GLN A 2 -10.71 -4.86 16.12
N ILE A 3 -11.31 -3.92 15.39
CA ILE A 3 -11.23 -3.83 13.93
C ILE A 3 -10.27 -2.69 13.60
N ILE A 4 -9.30 -2.94 12.74
CA ILE A 4 -8.30 -1.96 12.30
C ILE A 4 -8.53 -1.63 10.84
N VAL A 5 -8.74 -0.35 10.55
CA VAL A 5 -9.08 0.15 9.22
C VAL A 5 -7.99 1.09 8.73
N LEU A 6 -7.52 0.86 7.49
CA LEU A 6 -6.67 1.78 6.75
C LEU A 6 -7.51 2.49 5.68
N SER A 7 -7.56 3.81 5.74
CA SER A 7 -8.21 4.67 4.74
C SER A 7 -7.16 5.52 4.02
N ILE A 8 -7.23 5.55 2.69
CA ILE A 8 -6.28 6.25 1.83
C ILE A 8 -6.99 7.27 0.95
N ASP A 9 -6.74 8.55 1.22
CA ASP A 9 -7.30 9.64 0.44
C ASP A 9 -6.79 9.69 -1.01
N GLY A 10 -7.65 10.24 -1.88
CA GLY A 10 -7.29 10.59 -3.25
C GLY A 10 -6.38 11.83 -3.32
N GLY A 11 -5.59 11.93 -4.39
CA GLY A 11 -4.63 13.03 -4.56
C GLY A 11 -3.90 13.06 -5.90
N GLY A 12 -4.23 12.18 -6.85
CA GLY A 12 -3.51 12.06 -8.13
C GLY A 12 -2.05 11.70 -7.90
N VAL A 13 -1.12 12.44 -8.49
CA VAL A 13 0.33 12.25 -8.30
C VAL A 13 0.79 12.40 -6.85
N ARG A 14 0.01 13.11 -6.01
CA ARG A 14 0.27 13.21 -4.56
C ARG A 14 0.04 11.89 -3.83
N GLY A 15 -0.44 10.83 -4.49
CA GLY A 15 -0.45 9.46 -3.95
C GLY A 15 0.94 8.94 -3.54
N THR A 16 2.01 9.58 -3.99
CA THR A 16 3.39 9.37 -3.48
C THR A 16 3.55 9.71 -2.00
N ILE A 17 2.74 10.63 -1.45
CA ILE A 17 2.78 10.99 -0.02
C ILE A 17 2.29 9.82 0.84
N PRO A 18 1.04 9.32 0.70
CA PRO A 18 0.62 8.13 1.43
C PRO A 18 1.46 6.89 1.06
N GLY A 19 1.91 6.75 -0.20
CA GLY A 19 2.82 5.68 -0.60
C GLY A 19 4.12 5.66 0.22
N THR A 20 4.72 6.83 0.48
CA THR A 20 5.93 6.95 1.31
C THR A 20 5.65 6.61 2.78
N ILE A 21 4.53 7.07 3.33
CA ILE A 21 4.12 6.75 4.71
C ILE A 21 3.90 5.24 4.87
N LEU A 22 3.20 4.62 3.91
CA LEU A 22 2.92 3.18 3.93
C LEU A 22 4.20 2.35 3.77
N ALA A 23 5.13 2.77 2.90
CA ALA A 23 6.43 2.12 2.77
C ALA A 23 7.22 2.16 4.09
N PHE A 24 7.21 3.31 4.78
CA PHE A 24 7.84 3.42 6.09
C PHE A 24 7.13 2.55 7.13
N LEU A 25 5.79 2.58 7.19
CA LEU A 25 5.01 1.76 8.10
C LEU A 25 5.29 0.27 7.89
N GLU A 26 5.23 -0.22 6.65
CA GLU A 26 5.51 -1.63 6.32
C GLU A 26 6.92 -2.03 6.73
N SER A 27 7.92 -1.14 6.55
CA SER A 27 9.29 -1.42 7.01
C SER A 27 9.38 -1.58 8.53
N LYS A 28 8.61 -0.80 9.30
CA LYS A 28 8.56 -0.93 10.77
C LYS A 28 7.86 -2.20 11.23
N LEU A 29 6.83 -2.63 10.51
CA LEU A 29 6.16 -3.90 10.78
C LEU A 29 7.10 -5.08 10.48
N GLN A 30 7.86 -5.00 9.39
CA GLN A 30 8.86 -6.01 9.03
C GLN A 30 10.03 -6.08 10.02
N GLU A 31 10.47 -4.94 10.57
CA GLU A 31 11.48 -4.91 11.65
C GLU A 31 11.01 -5.66 12.91
N LEU A 32 9.70 -5.66 13.19
CA LEU A 32 9.12 -6.27 14.38
C LEU A 32 8.79 -7.76 14.18
N ASP A 33 8.14 -8.10 13.07
CA ASP A 33 7.51 -9.41 12.86
C ASP A 33 8.09 -10.21 11.68
N GLY A 34 9.08 -9.65 10.97
CA GLY A 34 9.86 -10.31 9.92
C GLY A 34 9.55 -9.86 8.49
N GLU A 35 10.47 -10.11 7.56
CA GLU A 35 10.44 -9.54 6.19
C GLU A 35 9.24 -9.93 5.33
N ASN A 36 8.53 -11.01 5.69
CA ASN A 36 7.40 -11.51 4.91
C ASN A 36 6.08 -10.82 5.21
N VAL A 37 6.00 -10.00 6.28
CA VAL A 37 4.78 -9.27 6.62
C VAL A 37 4.61 -8.05 5.73
N GLY A 38 3.35 -7.73 5.41
CA GLY A 38 2.97 -6.56 4.64
C GLY A 38 1.75 -5.87 5.24
N ILE A 39 1.34 -4.76 4.65
CA ILE A 39 0.18 -3.97 5.14
C ILE A 39 -1.06 -4.85 5.37
N VAL A 40 -1.36 -5.79 4.46
CA VAL A 40 -2.55 -6.66 4.55
C VAL A 40 -2.60 -7.59 5.76
N ASP A 41 -1.49 -7.80 6.46
CA ASP A 41 -1.46 -8.68 7.64
C ASP A 41 -1.96 -7.99 8.92
N TYR A 42 -2.09 -6.65 8.90
CA TYR A 42 -2.41 -5.85 10.09
C TYR A 42 -3.75 -5.10 10.00
N PHE A 43 -4.33 -5.00 8.82
CA PHE A 43 -5.57 -4.25 8.59
C PHE A 43 -6.68 -5.18 8.12
N ASP A 44 -7.79 -5.20 8.87
CA ASP A 44 -8.98 -5.97 8.52
C ASP A 44 -9.69 -5.39 7.29
N VAL A 45 -9.61 -4.05 7.15
CA VAL A 45 -10.21 -3.30 6.04
C VAL A 45 -9.20 -2.30 5.51
N ILE A 46 -9.02 -2.30 4.19
CA ILE A 46 -8.24 -1.30 3.48
C ILE A 46 -9.16 -0.68 2.42
N GLU A 47 -9.31 0.63 2.48
CA GLU A 47 -10.15 1.38 1.55
C GLU A 47 -9.44 2.63 1.06
N GLY A 48 -9.86 3.11 -0.11
CA GLY A 48 -9.34 4.35 -0.66
C GLY A 48 -10.10 4.81 -1.87
N THR A 49 -10.06 6.12 -2.10
CA THR A 49 -10.79 6.79 -3.19
C THR A 49 -9.82 7.30 -4.26
N SER A 50 -10.18 7.16 -5.54
CA SER A 50 -9.36 7.63 -6.68
C SER A 50 -7.95 7.02 -6.63
N SER A 51 -6.88 7.84 -6.60
CA SER A 51 -5.50 7.37 -6.47
C SER A 51 -5.27 6.54 -5.19
N GLY A 52 -6.03 6.79 -4.11
CA GLY A 52 -6.01 5.94 -2.92
C GLY A 52 -6.64 4.56 -3.14
N GLY A 53 -7.65 4.46 -4.03
CA GLY A 53 -8.24 3.19 -4.45
C GLY A 53 -7.30 2.38 -5.34
N LEU A 54 -6.50 3.06 -6.18
CA LEU A 54 -5.42 2.42 -6.93
C LEU A 54 -4.36 1.84 -5.98
N ILE A 55 -3.91 2.61 -4.99
CA ILE A 55 -2.98 2.13 -3.96
C ILE A 55 -3.57 0.93 -3.20
N THR A 56 -4.84 1.02 -2.80
CA THR A 56 -5.56 -0.07 -2.13
C THR A 56 -5.54 -1.33 -2.99
N THR A 57 -5.82 -1.22 -4.28
CA THR A 57 -5.80 -2.36 -5.22
C THR A 57 -4.40 -2.97 -5.33
N MET A 58 -3.35 -2.13 -5.42
CA MET A 58 -1.96 -2.59 -5.47
C MET A 58 -1.58 -3.41 -4.23
N LEU A 59 -2.00 -2.95 -3.05
CA LEU A 59 -1.69 -3.60 -1.77
C LEU A 59 -2.54 -4.83 -1.48
N THR A 60 -3.69 -5.02 -2.12
CA THR A 60 -4.64 -6.09 -1.76
C THR A 60 -4.84 -7.14 -2.85
N THR A 61 -4.46 -6.86 -4.10
CA THR A 61 -4.62 -7.82 -5.19
C THR A 61 -3.68 -9.00 -4.99
N PRO A 62 -4.19 -10.25 -4.90
CA PRO A 62 -3.37 -11.41 -4.64
C PRO A 62 -2.55 -11.83 -5.86
N ASN A 63 -1.33 -12.30 -5.60
CA ASN A 63 -0.47 -13.02 -6.53
C ASN A 63 -0.72 -14.54 -6.42
N ASN A 64 0.03 -15.35 -7.17
CA ASN A 64 -0.12 -16.82 -7.19
C ASN A 64 0.13 -17.50 -5.82
N SER A 65 0.79 -16.82 -4.89
CA SER A 65 1.05 -17.28 -3.52
C SER A 65 0.04 -16.72 -2.51
N ASN A 66 -1.07 -16.12 -2.97
CA ASN A 66 -2.08 -15.45 -2.15
C ASN A 66 -1.51 -14.34 -1.24
N ARG A 67 -0.50 -13.62 -1.74
CA ARG A 67 0.10 -12.44 -1.12
C ARG A 67 -0.10 -11.21 -2.02
N PRO A 68 0.00 -9.97 -1.53
CA PRO A 68 -0.09 -8.79 -2.39
C PRO A 68 0.85 -8.84 -3.60
N LEU A 69 0.39 -8.38 -4.75
CA LEU A 69 1.20 -8.20 -5.95
C LEU A 69 2.30 -7.15 -5.76
N TYR A 70 2.03 -6.13 -4.96
CA TYR A 70 2.94 -5.02 -4.68
C TYR A 70 3.17 -4.88 -3.19
N SER A 71 4.40 -4.56 -2.81
CA SER A 71 4.74 -4.06 -1.48
C SER A 71 4.52 -2.55 -1.40
N ALA A 72 4.45 -1.99 -0.20
CA ALA A 72 4.18 -0.57 -0.03
C ALA A 72 5.28 0.33 -0.65
N LYS A 73 6.54 -0.12 -0.65
CA LYS A 73 7.64 0.61 -1.33
C LYS A 73 7.47 0.70 -2.84
N ASP A 74 6.74 -0.23 -3.46
CA ASP A 74 6.56 -0.27 -4.92
C ASP A 74 5.58 0.81 -5.41
N ILE A 75 4.74 1.36 -4.53
CA ILE A 75 3.79 2.43 -4.84
C ILE A 75 4.51 3.65 -5.41
N ASN A 76 5.61 4.07 -4.77
CA ASN A 76 6.37 5.24 -5.21
C ASN A 76 7.02 5.00 -6.58
N ASN A 77 7.53 3.80 -6.83
CA ASN A 77 8.08 3.42 -8.13
C ASN A 77 7.00 3.45 -9.21
N PHE A 78 5.81 2.94 -8.91
CA PHE A 78 4.67 2.98 -9.82
C PHE A 78 4.33 4.43 -10.22
N TYR A 79 4.24 5.36 -9.26
CA TYR A 79 3.98 6.76 -9.58
C TYR A 79 5.11 7.37 -10.41
N GLN A 80 6.38 7.14 -10.07
CA GLN A 80 7.51 7.68 -10.85
C GLN A 80 7.48 7.22 -12.31
N GLN A 81 7.17 5.94 -12.55
CA GLN A 81 7.15 5.37 -13.90
C GLN A 81 5.93 5.84 -14.73
N ASN A 82 4.78 6.04 -14.09
CA ASN A 82 3.53 6.30 -14.81
C ASN A 82 3.10 7.77 -14.81
N SER A 83 3.65 8.63 -13.93
CA SER A 83 3.31 10.06 -13.89
C SER A 83 4.20 10.95 -14.78
N LEU A 84 5.40 10.48 -15.14
CA LEU A 84 6.30 11.22 -16.04
C LEU A 84 5.98 10.99 -17.53
N ASN A 85 5.11 10.03 -17.84
CA ASN A 85 4.72 9.65 -19.20
C ASN A 85 3.34 10.17 -19.61
N SER A 86 2.71 11.00 -18.77
CA SER A 86 1.37 11.58 -18.97
C SER A 86 1.44 13.07 -19.26
#